data_AF-A0A378C5U6-F1
#
_entry.id   AF-A0A378C5U6-F1
#
_cell.length_a   1.000
_cell.length_b   1.000
_cell.length_c   1.000
_cell.angle_alpha   90.00
_cell.angle_beta   90.00
_cell.angle_gamma   90.00
#
_symmetry.space_group_name_H-M   'P 1'
#
loop_
_entity.id
_entity.type
_entity.pdbx_description
1 polymer ?
#
loop_
_entity_poly.entity_id
_entity_poly.type
_entity_poly.pdbx_seq_one_letter_code
_entity_poly.pdbx_strand_id
1 'polypeptide(L)'
;MCFSDNTTFLIGRKGTGKSTIILKLENEYRKNSKYLPCYIDTKTVFESIKGEYQKIDYLRGKIPEEHLENYLIERAFIKNVLKAIGHEINVRAESFFSKLVGVINLSRKQQVKQKISALLIKIENNQYIKEIELPILAEVSTKLTQTKEVEKGQDISAGVNAKADINSGSSQLGLGVDAKRSHSTKDKTNDGWEKQFSTALLKVFQITTIIEEIGVILKEIDVTKLVVFLDDFSEVGEKTIKNFVNVVLSPLNNWANDFICFKVAAYPNRVYYGDIDVGKIDIVDLDFYNLYSRYDKSTMESLSVDFTVMTPTY
;
A
#
# COMPACT_ATOMS: atom_id res chain seq x y z
N MET A 1 8.94 19.60 -8.63
CA MET A 1 9.28 18.31 -7.99
C MET A 1 8.08 17.37 -7.91
N CYS A 2 6.92 17.78 -7.35
CA CYS A 2 5.74 16.88 -7.25
C CYS A 2 5.05 16.53 -8.58
N PHE A 3 5.19 17.38 -9.61
CA PHE A 3 4.69 17.15 -10.98
C PHE A 3 5.72 16.37 -11.81
N SER A 4 6.21 15.24 -11.27
CA SER A 4 7.14 14.32 -11.94
C SER A 4 6.41 13.03 -12.33
N ASP A 5 6.96 12.27 -13.28
CA ASP A 5 6.44 10.95 -13.64
C ASP A 5 6.85 9.85 -12.65
N ASN A 6 7.65 10.16 -11.64
CA ASN A 6 8.07 9.23 -10.59
C ASN A 6 7.00 9.07 -9.52
N THR A 7 7.10 8.02 -8.72
CA THR A 7 6.33 7.96 -7.47
C THR A 7 6.86 8.98 -6.47
N THR A 8 5.96 9.76 -5.87
CA THR A 8 6.31 10.84 -4.93
C THR A 8 5.59 10.65 -3.61
N PHE A 9 6.33 10.76 -2.50
CA PHE A 9 5.77 10.85 -1.16
C PHE A 9 5.81 12.31 -0.69
N LEU A 10 4.61 12.87 -0.50
CA LEU A 10 4.39 14.19 0.06
C LEU A 10 4.22 14.06 1.57
N ILE A 11 5.26 14.40 2.31
CA ILE A 11 5.38 14.16 3.75
C ILE A 11 5.13 15.46 4.51
N GLY A 12 4.31 15.44 5.56
CA GLY A 12 4.16 16.58 6.47
C GLY A 12 3.08 16.37 7.53
N ARG A 13 3.12 17.13 8.61
CA ARG A 13 2.13 17.02 9.72
C ARG A 13 0.70 17.34 9.30
N LYS A 14 -0.28 17.04 10.16
CA LYS A 14 -1.66 17.47 9.95
C LYS A 14 -1.73 19.00 9.83
N GLY A 15 -2.45 19.50 8.82
CA GLY A 15 -2.57 20.93 8.55
C GLY A 15 -1.49 21.53 7.64
N THR A 16 -0.50 20.77 7.17
CA THR A 16 0.55 21.29 6.24
C THR A 16 0.10 21.44 4.77
N GLY A 17 -1.19 21.27 4.48
CA GLY A 17 -1.73 21.46 3.11
C GLY A 17 -1.48 20.31 2.13
N LYS A 18 -1.14 19.09 2.60
CA LYS A 18 -0.92 17.90 1.74
C LYS A 18 -2.08 17.65 0.77
N SER A 19 -3.31 17.57 1.27
CA SER A 19 -4.52 17.34 0.47
C SER A 19 -4.73 18.46 -0.56
N THR A 20 -4.49 19.72 -0.17
CA THR A 20 -4.56 20.86 -1.09
C THR A 20 -3.57 20.72 -2.24
N ILE A 21 -2.34 20.31 -1.96
CA ILE A 21 -1.32 20.07 -2.98
C ILE A 21 -1.70 18.89 -3.87
N ILE A 22 -2.20 17.78 -3.32
CA ILE A 22 -2.68 16.64 -4.10
C ILE A 22 -3.82 17.05 -5.04
N LEU A 23 -4.84 17.75 -4.54
CA LEU A 23 -5.97 18.20 -5.35
C LEU A 23 -5.53 19.18 -6.44
N LYS A 24 -4.57 20.07 -6.13
CA LYS A 24 -3.99 20.97 -7.12
C LYS A 24 -3.23 20.18 -8.20
N LEU A 25 -2.40 19.22 -7.82
CA LEU A 25 -1.66 18.37 -8.76
C LEU A 25 -2.62 17.56 -9.64
N GLU A 26 -3.62 16.93 -9.04
CA GLU A 26 -4.65 16.17 -9.75
C GLU A 26 -5.30 17.02 -10.85
N ASN A 27 -5.72 18.24 -10.52
CA ASN A 27 -6.28 19.18 -11.48
C ASN A 27 -5.28 19.57 -12.58
N GLU A 28 -4.00 19.78 -12.26
CA GLU A 28 -2.97 20.04 -13.27
C GLU A 28 -2.77 18.84 -14.22
N TYR A 29 -2.76 17.60 -13.71
CA TYR A 29 -2.68 16.40 -14.55
C TYR A 29 -3.92 16.23 -15.44
N ARG A 30 -5.13 16.57 -14.96
CA ARG A 30 -6.36 16.49 -15.76
C ARG A 30 -6.34 17.37 -17.00
N LYS A 31 -5.54 18.45 -17.02
CA LYS A 31 -5.41 19.33 -18.20
C LYS A 31 -4.71 18.65 -19.38
N ASN A 32 -3.91 17.61 -19.13
CA ASN A 32 -3.21 16.87 -20.18
C ASN A 32 -3.88 15.52 -20.41
N SER A 33 -4.44 15.32 -21.62
CA SER A 33 -5.18 14.10 -21.98
C SER A 33 -4.34 12.83 -21.98
N LYS A 34 -3.00 12.95 -22.03
CA LYS A 34 -2.06 11.81 -21.95
C LYS A 34 -1.96 11.24 -20.53
N TYR A 35 -2.37 12.01 -19.51
CA TYR A 35 -2.41 11.55 -18.14
C TYR A 35 -3.83 11.14 -17.75
N LEU A 36 -3.91 10.13 -16.89
CA LEU A 36 -5.12 9.74 -16.18
C LEU A 36 -4.88 9.86 -14.68
N PRO A 37 -5.27 10.97 -14.05
CA PRO A 37 -5.20 11.06 -12.61
C PRO A 37 -6.35 10.28 -11.96
N CYS A 38 -6.03 9.45 -10.97
CA CYS A 38 -6.97 8.68 -10.18
C CYS A 38 -6.83 9.10 -8.72
N TYR A 39 -7.78 9.87 -8.21
CA TYR A 39 -7.79 10.34 -6.83
C TYR A 39 -8.47 9.31 -5.92
N ILE A 40 -7.79 8.94 -4.83
CA ILE A 40 -8.28 8.00 -3.84
C ILE A 40 -8.06 8.60 -2.45
N ASP A 41 -9.17 8.92 -1.78
CA ASP A 41 -9.19 9.15 -0.34
C ASP A 41 -9.12 7.78 0.35
N THR A 42 -7.93 7.42 0.79
CA THR A 42 -7.65 6.09 1.32
C THR A 42 -8.32 5.83 2.67
N LYS A 43 -8.54 6.87 3.47
CA LYS A 43 -9.28 6.78 4.73
C LYS A 43 -10.73 6.44 4.45
N THR A 44 -11.37 7.15 3.54
CA THR A 44 -12.76 6.90 3.14
C THR A 44 -12.92 5.47 2.60
N VAL A 45 -11.99 5.03 1.73
CA VAL A 45 -11.98 3.64 1.24
C VAL A 45 -11.86 2.65 2.40
N PHE A 46 -10.94 2.91 3.35
CA PHE A 46 -10.74 2.03 4.50
C PHE A 46 -11.96 1.95 5.43
N GLU A 47 -12.61 3.08 5.72
CA GLU A 47 -13.78 3.14 6.59
C GLU A 47 -14.98 2.40 6.00
N SER A 48 -15.13 2.38 4.67
CA SER A 48 -16.20 1.67 3.96
C SER A 48 -16.12 0.13 4.09
N ILE A 49 -14.94 -0.42 4.41
CA ILE A 49 -14.69 -1.86 4.44
C ILE A 49 -15.37 -2.55 5.61
N LYS A 50 -15.63 -1.84 6.72
CA LYS A 50 -16.07 -2.44 7.99
C LYS A 50 -17.32 -3.33 7.86
N GLY A 51 -18.22 -3.05 6.92
CA GLY A 51 -19.41 -3.88 6.66
C GLY A 51 -19.25 -4.95 5.57
N GLU A 52 -18.18 -4.90 4.79
CA GLU A 52 -17.99 -5.75 3.61
C GLU A 52 -17.26 -7.06 3.93
N TYR A 53 -16.21 -6.98 4.75
CA TYR A 53 -15.35 -8.14 5.03
C TYR A 53 -16.02 -9.20 5.92
N GLN A 54 -16.99 -8.80 6.75
CA GLN A 54 -17.73 -9.70 7.65
C GLN A 54 -18.64 -10.70 6.91
N LYS A 55 -18.84 -10.55 5.59
CA LYS A 55 -19.72 -11.40 4.77
C LYS A 55 -19.02 -12.63 4.18
N ILE A 56 -17.75 -12.85 4.48
CA ILE A 56 -16.91 -13.90 3.87
C ILE A 56 -16.76 -15.09 4.82
N ASP A 57 -17.67 -16.07 4.72
CA ASP A 57 -17.78 -17.18 5.68
C ASP A 57 -16.88 -18.40 5.34
N TYR A 58 -16.43 -18.52 4.09
CA TYR A 58 -15.74 -19.74 3.62
C TYR A 58 -14.30 -19.92 4.12
N LEU A 59 -13.73 -18.92 4.80
CA LEU A 59 -12.38 -18.98 5.38
C LEU A 59 -12.39 -19.29 6.88
N ARG A 60 -13.58 -19.33 7.52
CA ARG A 60 -13.69 -19.65 8.95
C ARG A 60 -13.15 -21.06 9.23
N GLY A 61 -12.40 -21.19 10.32
CA GLY A 61 -11.78 -22.44 10.74
C GLY A 61 -10.55 -22.88 9.93
N LYS A 62 -10.12 -22.12 8.90
CA LYS A 62 -8.87 -22.38 8.15
C LYS A 62 -7.68 -21.59 8.69
N ILE A 63 -7.96 -20.48 9.35
CA ILE A 63 -7.00 -19.52 9.90
C ILE A 63 -7.52 -19.11 11.29
N PRO A 64 -6.64 -18.86 12.29
CA PRO A 64 -7.05 -18.28 13.57
C PRO A 64 -7.84 -16.98 13.39
N GLU A 65 -8.90 -16.78 14.18
CA GLU A 65 -9.85 -15.65 13.97
C GLU A 65 -9.17 -14.27 13.95
N GLU A 66 -8.21 -14.04 14.84
CA GLU A 66 -7.42 -12.79 14.91
C GLU A 66 -6.68 -12.49 13.59
N HIS A 67 -6.16 -13.51 12.93
CA HIS A 67 -5.45 -13.39 11.65
C HIS A 67 -6.40 -13.30 10.47
N LEU A 68 -7.54 -13.99 10.55
CA LEU A 68 -8.57 -13.98 9.53
C LEU A 68 -9.18 -12.59 9.37
N GLU A 69 -9.54 -11.91 10.47
CA GLU A 69 -10.11 -10.57 10.40
C GLU A 69 -9.16 -9.58 9.70
N ASN A 70 -7.88 -9.57 10.11
CA ASN A 70 -6.87 -8.72 9.49
C ASN A 70 -6.71 -9.00 7.98
N TYR A 71 -6.62 -10.27 7.61
CA TYR A 71 -6.54 -10.69 6.21
C TYR A 71 -7.75 -10.21 5.39
N LEU A 72 -8.97 -10.34 5.94
CA LEU A 72 -10.19 -9.95 5.26
C LEU A 72 -10.31 -8.44 5.07
N ILE A 73 -9.91 -7.65 6.07
CA ILE A 73 -9.83 -6.18 5.99
C ILE A 73 -8.84 -5.77 4.90
N GLU A 74 -7.64 -6.34 4.93
CA GLU A 74 -6.58 -6.08 3.95
C GLU A 74 -7.00 -6.45 2.52
N ARG A 75 -7.61 -7.63 2.35
CA ARG A 75 -8.18 -8.09 1.08
C ARG A 75 -9.22 -7.11 0.54
N ALA A 76 -10.15 -6.68 1.39
CA ALA A 76 -11.19 -5.74 1.00
C ALA A 76 -10.59 -4.37 0.63
N PHE A 77 -9.55 -3.91 1.35
CA PHE A 77 -8.87 -2.65 1.06
C PHE A 77 -8.19 -2.67 -0.31
N ILE A 78 -7.39 -3.70 -0.58
CA ILE A 78 -6.72 -3.88 -1.88
C ILE A 78 -7.75 -3.93 -3.01
N LYS A 79 -8.80 -4.73 -2.84
CA LYS A 79 -9.90 -4.81 -3.81
C LYS A 79 -10.52 -3.45 -4.11
N ASN A 80 -10.86 -2.67 -3.07
CA ASN A 80 -11.55 -1.40 -3.25
C ASN A 80 -10.65 -0.33 -3.88
N VAL A 81 -9.34 -0.35 -3.60
CA VAL A 81 -8.37 0.52 -4.29
C VAL A 81 -8.22 0.13 -5.77
N LEU A 82 -8.06 -1.15 -6.09
CA LEU A 82 -7.98 -1.63 -7.47
C LEU A 82 -9.27 -1.34 -8.25
N LYS A 83 -10.43 -1.48 -7.59
CA LYS A 83 -11.73 -1.11 -8.14
C LYS A 83 -11.82 0.39 -8.44
N ALA A 84 -11.33 1.25 -7.57
CA ALA A 84 -11.30 2.70 -7.81
C ALA A 84 -10.47 3.04 -9.06
N ILE A 85 -9.31 2.41 -9.23
CA ILE A 85 -8.49 2.55 -10.44
C ILE A 85 -9.25 2.09 -11.69
N GLY A 86 -9.85 0.88 -11.65
CA GLY A 86 -10.62 0.35 -12.77
C GLY A 86 -11.82 1.23 -13.15
N HIS A 87 -12.46 1.85 -12.16
CA HIS A 87 -13.57 2.77 -12.38
C HIS A 87 -13.12 4.09 -13.05
N GLU A 88 -12.01 4.68 -12.60
CA GLU A 88 -11.47 5.89 -13.24
C GLU A 88 -11.06 5.61 -14.70
N ILE A 89 -10.47 4.44 -14.98
CA ILE A 89 -10.18 3.99 -16.35
C ILE A 89 -11.47 3.89 -17.18
N ASN A 90 -12.55 3.34 -16.62
CA ASN A 90 -13.84 3.26 -17.28
C ASN A 90 -14.38 4.64 -17.63
N VAL A 91 -14.41 5.57 -16.66
CA VAL A 91 -14.86 6.95 -16.87
C VAL A 91 -14.06 7.63 -17.99
N ARG A 92 -12.73 7.48 -17.98
CA ARG A 92 -11.85 8.04 -19.02
C ARG A 92 -12.09 7.40 -20.38
N ALA A 93 -12.37 6.10 -20.46
CA ALA A 93 -12.70 5.41 -21.70
C ALA A 93 -14.04 5.89 -22.27
N GLU A 94 -15.06 6.07 -21.43
CA GLU A 94 -16.35 6.60 -21.87
C GLU A 94 -16.24 8.03 -22.42
N SER A 95 -15.48 8.89 -21.74
CA SER A 95 -15.18 10.25 -22.20
C SER A 95 -14.35 10.28 -23.49
N PHE A 96 -13.44 9.32 -23.67
CA PHE A 96 -12.65 9.18 -24.91
C PHE A 96 -13.55 8.84 -26.10
N PHE A 97 -14.37 7.79 -25.96
CA PHE A 97 -15.21 7.31 -27.04
C PHE A 97 -16.44 8.17 -27.29
N SER A 98 -16.91 8.98 -26.34
CA SER A 98 -17.99 9.93 -26.59
C SER A 98 -17.55 11.08 -27.50
N LYS A 99 -16.27 11.45 -27.47
CA LYS A 99 -15.67 12.47 -28.33
C LYS A 99 -15.32 11.97 -29.75
N LEU A 100 -15.34 10.65 -29.96
CA LEU A 100 -15.00 10.01 -31.24
C LEU A 100 -16.27 9.55 -31.97
N VAL A 101 -16.60 10.17 -33.11
CA VAL A 101 -17.77 9.83 -33.93
C VAL A 101 -17.36 8.87 -35.07
N GLY A 102 -18.06 7.75 -35.27
CA GLY A 102 -17.87 6.85 -36.42
C GLY A 102 -18.08 5.35 -36.15
N VAL A 103 -18.36 4.57 -37.21
CA VAL A 103 -18.70 3.12 -37.14
C VAL A 103 -17.51 2.25 -36.71
N ILE A 104 -16.29 2.55 -37.20
CA ILE A 104 -15.05 1.84 -36.81
C ILE A 104 -14.76 2.02 -35.30
N ASN A 105 -15.13 3.17 -34.74
CA ASN A 105 -14.96 3.47 -33.32
C ASN A 105 -15.89 2.64 -32.43
N LEU A 106 -17.00 2.13 -32.96
CA LEU A 106 -17.97 1.36 -32.18
C LEU A 106 -17.41 -0.02 -31.79
N SER A 107 -16.74 -0.71 -32.72
CA SER A 107 -16.10 -2.00 -32.45
C SER A 107 -14.97 -1.86 -31.42
N ARG A 108 -14.10 -0.85 -31.58
CA ARG A 108 -13.02 -0.56 -30.62
C ARG A 108 -13.58 -0.21 -29.23
N LYS A 109 -14.63 0.63 -29.18
CA LYS A 109 -15.32 0.97 -27.93
C LYS A 109 -15.85 -0.27 -27.22
N GLN A 110 -16.48 -1.18 -27.96
CA GLN A 110 -16.99 -2.44 -27.41
C GLN A 110 -15.87 -3.33 -26.86
N GLN A 111 -14.77 -3.48 -27.61
CA GLN A 111 -13.60 -4.25 -27.17
C GLN A 111 -12.98 -3.67 -25.88
N VAL A 112 -12.77 -2.34 -25.82
CA VAL A 112 -12.24 -1.69 -24.62
C VAL A 112 -13.21 -1.86 -23.43
N LYS A 113 -14.51 -1.68 -23.66
CA LYS A 113 -15.53 -1.91 -22.61
C LYS A 113 -15.48 -3.34 -22.09
N GLN A 114 -15.36 -4.34 -22.97
CA GLN A 114 -15.22 -5.74 -22.57
C GLN A 114 -13.96 -5.99 -21.74
N LYS A 115 -12.81 -5.43 -22.14
CA LYS A 115 -11.55 -5.53 -21.37
C LYS A 115 -11.68 -4.91 -19.99
N ILE A 116 -12.27 -3.73 -19.89
CA ILE A 116 -12.51 -3.04 -18.61
C ILE A 116 -13.48 -3.86 -17.74
N SER A 117 -14.56 -4.38 -18.31
CA SER A 117 -15.49 -5.27 -17.58
C SER A 117 -14.79 -6.54 -17.10
N ALA A 118 -13.95 -7.17 -17.92
CA ALA A 118 -13.18 -8.35 -17.53
C ALA A 118 -12.21 -8.05 -16.37
N LEU A 119 -11.50 -6.91 -16.45
CA LEU A 119 -10.62 -6.43 -15.39
C LEU A 119 -11.38 -6.23 -14.06
N LEU A 120 -12.52 -5.51 -14.10
CA LEU A 120 -13.35 -5.28 -12.92
C LEU A 120 -13.94 -6.58 -12.36
N ILE A 121 -14.40 -7.50 -13.21
CA ILE A 121 -14.87 -8.82 -12.79
C ILE A 121 -13.75 -9.59 -12.09
N LYS A 122 -12.53 -9.57 -12.61
CA LYS A 122 -11.38 -10.25 -11.98
C LYS A 122 -11.09 -9.69 -10.57
N ILE A 123 -11.19 -8.38 -10.41
CA ILE A 123 -10.98 -7.70 -9.11
C ILE A 123 -12.12 -8.01 -8.13
N GLU A 124 -13.36 -8.10 -8.60
CA GLU A 124 -14.54 -8.20 -7.73
C GLU A 124 -15.07 -9.62 -7.49
N ASN A 125 -14.77 -10.56 -8.39
CA ASN A 125 -15.37 -11.90 -8.36
C ASN A 125 -14.81 -12.73 -7.20
N ASN A 126 -15.57 -12.74 -6.10
CA ASN A 126 -15.24 -13.51 -4.92
C ASN A 126 -15.13 -15.03 -5.17
N GLN A 127 -15.83 -15.59 -6.17
CA GLN A 127 -15.70 -17.03 -6.49
C GLN A 127 -14.35 -17.34 -7.13
N TYR A 128 -13.95 -16.55 -8.12
CA TYR A 128 -12.62 -16.65 -8.74
C TYR A 128 -11.50 -16.47 -7.71
N ILE A 129 -11.62 -15.42 -6.89
CA ILE A 129 -10.68 -15.17 -5.79
C ILE A 129 -10.63 -16.38 -4.85
N LYS A 130 -11.77 -16.93 -4.44
CA LYS A 130 -11.85 -18.08 -3.53
C LYS A 130 -11.11 -19.30 -4.05
N GLU A 131 -11.22 -19.61 -5.34
CA GLU A 131 -10.55 -20.76 -5.97
C GLU A 131 -9.02 -20.66 -5.88
N ILE A 132 -8.48 -19.44 -5.98
CA ILE A 132 -7.04 -19.17 -5.85
C ILE A 132 -6.64 -19.08 -4.36
N GLU A 133 -7.48 -18.46 -3.55
CA GLU A 133 -7.21 -18.12 -2.16
C GLU A 133 -7.19 -19.34 -1.23
N LEU A 134 -8.14 -20.27 -1.38
CA LEU A 134 -8.21 -21.47 -0.55
C LEU A 134 -6.94 -22.34 -0.55
N PRO A 135 -6.37 -22.74 -1.70
CA PRO A 135 -5.16 -23.56 -1.71
C PRO A 135 -3.95 -22.81 -1.13
N ILE A 136 -3.83 -21.51 -1.43
CA ILE A 136 -2.71 -20.69 -0.92
C ILE A 136 -2.78 -20.54 0.59
N LEU A 137 -3.96 -20.23 1.15
CA LEU A 137 -4.12 -20.07 2.58
C LEU A 137 -3.97 -21.40 3.34
N ALA A 138 -4.35 -22.53 2.73
CA ALA A 138 -4.07 -23.85 3.28
C ALA A 138 -2.56 -24.14 3.35
N GLU A 139 -1.80 -23.78 2.30
CA GLU A 139 -0.34 -23.88 2.28
C GLU A 139 0.31 -22.99 3.35
N VAL A 140 -0.17 -21.76 3.51
CA VAL A 140 0.32 -20.83 4.55
C VAL A 140 0.05 -21.38 5.95
N SER A 141 -1.17 -21.84 6.20
CA SER A 141 -1.59 -22.37 7.52
C SER A 141 -0.78 -23.63 7.89
N THR A 142 -0.53 -24.53 6.94
CA THR A 142 0.29 -25.73 7.16
C THR A 142 1.75 -25.39 7.44
N LYS A 143 2.37 -24.50 6.64
CA LYS A 143 3.76 -24.06 6.85
C LYS A 143 3.97 -23.45 8.24
N LEU A 144 3.08 -22.54 8.65
CA LEU A 144 3.20 -21.85 9.94
C LEU A 144 2.87 -22.75 11.14
N THR A 145 2.05 -23.77 10.96
CA THR A 145 1.75 -24.76 12.01
C THR A 145 2.92 -25.74 12.20
N GLN A 146 3.59 -26.16 11.12
CA GLN A 146 4.78 -27.01 11.19
C GLN A 146 5.97 -26.30 11.88
N THR A 147 6.14 -24.99 11.64
CA THR A 147 7.18 -24.21 12.35
C THR A 147 6.97 -24.20 13.87
N LYS A 148 5.71 -24.24 14.34
CA LYS A 148 5.39 -24.30 15.79
C LYS A 148 5.72 -25.65 16.43
N GLU A 149 5.66 -26.76 15.70
CA GLU A 149 6.02 -28.08 16.23
C GLU A 149 7.53 -28.27 16.35
N VAL A 150 8.31 -27.70 15.43
CA VAL A 150 9.78 -27.74 15.47
C VAL A 150 10.33 -26.92 16.63
N GLU A 151 9.74 -25.76 16.94
CA GLU A 151 10.13 -24.94 18.10
C GLU A 151 9.76 -25.60 19.45
N LYS A 152 8.62 -26.31 19.53
CA LYS A 152 8.29 -27.11 20.74
C LYS A 152 9.15 -28.36 20.91
N GLY A 153 9.76 -28.86 19.84
CA GLY A 153 10.63 -30.04 19.87
C GLY A 153 12.06 -29.79 20.37
N GLN A 154 12.47 -28.53 20.55
CA GLN A 154 13.83 -28.18 21.02
C GLN A 154 13.95 -27.91 22.54
N ASP A 155 12.84 -27.87 23.29
CA ASP A 155 12.88 -27.68 24.75
C ASP A 155 12.84 -28.99 25.56
N ILE A 156 12.92 -30.16 24.92
CA ILE A 156 12.92 -31.46 25.62
C ILE A 156 14.04 -32.36 25.09
N SER A 157 15.30 -31.97 25.33
CA SER A 157 16.40 -32.94 25.48
C SER A 157 17.66 -32.29 26.08
N ALA A 158 17.61 -31.98 27.37
CA ALA A 158 18.83 -31.93 28.19
C ALA A 158 18.50 -32.40 29.61
N GLY A 159 18.11 -33.67 29.73
CA GLY A 159 18.32 -34.40 30.96
C GLY A 159 19.82 -34.49 31.22
N VAL A 160 20.36 -33.54 31.98
CA VAL A 160 21.68 -33.66 32.60
C VAL A 160 21.52 -33.27 34.06
N ASN A 161 21.63 -34.28 34.92
CA ASN A 161 21.83 -34.15 36.35
C ASN A 161 22.98 -33.17 36.63
N ALA A 162 22.68 -31.95 37.04
CA ALA A 162 23.65 -31.04 37.63
C ALA A 162 23.18 -30.71 39.04
N LYS A 163 23.89 -31.29 40.00
CA LYS A 163 23.71 -31.10 41.44
C LYS A 163 23.68 -29.62 41.79
N ALA A 164 22.76 -29.28 42.69
CA ALA A 164 22.80 -28.04 43.43
C ALA A 164 24.14 -27.91 44.16
N ASP A 165 24.90 -26.86 43.85
CA ASP A 165 25.92 -26.32 44.73
C ASP A 165 25.65 -24.81 44.83
N ILE A 166 25.03 -24.44 45.95
CA ILE A 166 24.90 -23.05 46.40
C ILE A 166 26.21 -22.74 47.10
N ASN A 167 27.03 -21.86 46.53
CA ASN A 167 28.13 -21.26 47.27
C ASN A 167 28.10 -19.74 47.15
N SER A 168 27.96 -19.11 48.30
CA SER A 168 27.95 -17.68 48.58
C SER A 168 29.34 -17.05 48.43
N GLY A 169 29.45 -15.88 47.79
CA GLY A 169 30.66 -15.06 47.90
C GLY A 169 30.82 -13.98 46.84
N SER A 170 30.38 -12.77 47.18
CA SER A 170 30.91 -11.45 46.74
C SER A 170 31.74 -11.36 45.46
N SER A 171 31.22 -10.69 44.43
CA SER A 171 31.95 -9.61 43.74
C SER A 171 31.00 -8.83 42.83
N GLN A 172 30.91 -7.54 43.10
CA GLN A 172 30.27 -6.53 42.27
C GLN A 172 31.12 -6.37 41.00
N LEU A 173 30.70 -7.00 39.89
CA LEU A 173 31.16 -6.64 38.55
C LEU A 173 29.98 -6.13 37.74
N GLY A 174 30.06 -4.85 37.39
CA GLY A 174 29.09 -4.17 36.56
C GLY A 174 28.94 -4.87 35.21
N LEU A 175 27.78 -5.46 35.00
CA LEU A 175 27.26 -5.79 33.69
C LEU A 175 26.15 -4.79 33.42
N GLY A 176 26.45 -3.82 32.57
CA GLY A 176 25.44 -2.99 31.93
C GLY A 176 24.40 -3.93 31.32
N VAL A 177 23.21 -3.91 31.89
CA VAL A 177 22.05 -4.59 31.34
C VAL A 177 21.66 -3.80 30.10
N ASP A 178 22.32 -4.08 28.98
CA ASP A 178 21.67 -3.96 27.69
C ASP A 178 20.54 -4.99 27.70
N ALA A 179 19.41 -4.55 28.23
CA ALA A 179 18.12 -5.19 28.02
C ALA A 179 17.83 -5.10 26.52
N LYS A 180 18.44 -5.98 25.73
CA LYS A 180 17.89 -6.45 24.47
C LYS A 180 16.52 -6.99 24.83
N ARG A 181 15.51 -6.12 24.70
CA ARG A 181 14.09 -6.45 24.72
C ARG A 181 13.94 -7.77 23.97
N SER A 182 13.70 -8.83 24.72
CA SER A 182 13.24 -10.09 24.17
C SER A 182 11.95 -9.78 23.43
N HIS A 183 12.03 -9.68 22.09
CA HIS A 183 10.84 -9.72 21.25
C HIS A 183 10.09 -10.97 21.66
N SER A 184 8.90 -10.76 22.21
CA SER A 184 8.10 -11.84 22.74
C SER A 184 7.83 -12.84 21.60
N THR A 185 7.77 -14.13 21.91
CA THR A 185 7.46 -15.19 20.93
C THR A 185 6.14 -14.93 20.18
N LYS A 186 5.22 -14.13 20.73
CA LYS A 186 3.99 -13.68 20.07
C LYS A 186 4.25 -12.70 18.92
N ASP A 187 5.19 -11.76 19.08
CA ASP A 187 5.51 -10.76 18.06
C ASP A 187 6.13 -11.43 16.82
N LYS A 188 7.00 -12.43 17.02
CA LYS A 188 7.60 -13.21 15.92
C LYS A 188 6.58 -14.05 15.14
N THR A 189 5.56 -14.59 15.82
CA THR A 189 4.51 -15.38 15.16
C THR A 189 3.56 -14.50 14.34
N ASN A 190 3.27 -13.29 14.80
CA ASN A 190 2.41 -12.36 14.06
C ASN A 190 3.08 -11.86 12.77
N ASP A 191 4.38 -11.55 12.81
CA ASP A 191 5.17 -11.18 11.62
C ASP A 191 5.19 -12.29 10.55
N GLY A 192 5.22 -13.57 10.98
CA GLY A 192 5.19 -14.72 10.09
C GLY A 192 3.89 -14.82 9.29
N TRP A 193 2.75 -14.57 9.92
CA TRP A 193 1.45 -14.55 9.23
C TRP A 193 1.33 -13.37 8.26
N GLU A 194 1.78 -12.18 8.66
CA GLU A 194 1.70 -10.98 7.83
C GLU A 194 2.44 -11.16 6.50
N LYS A 195 3.69 -11.63 6.55
CA LYS A 195 4.48 -11.85 5.33
C LYS A 195 3.85 -12.88 4.39
N GLN A 196 3.28 -13.94 4.96
CA GLN A 196 2.61 -14.99 4.18
C GLN A 196 1.29 -14.49 3.59
N PHE A 197 0.54 -13.64 4.30
CA PHE A 197 -0.68 -13.01 3.79
C PHE A 197 -0.41 -11.99 2.68
N SER A 198 0.61 -11.14 2.79
CA SER A 198 1.00 -10.27 1.67
C SER A 198 1.32 -11.10 0.43
N THR A 199 2.09 -12.17 0.59
CA THR A 199 2.42 -13.09 -0.52
C THR A 199 1.17 -13.75 -1.09
N ALA A 200 0.23 -14.17 -0.24
CA ALA A 200 -1.03 -14.76 -0.65
C ALA A 200 -1.89 -13.77 -1.43
N LEU A 201 -2.08 -12.55 -0.90
CA LEU A 201 -2.89 -11.50 -1.51
C LEU A 201 -2.34 -11.09 -2.89
N LEU A 202 -1.01 -10.99 -3.04
CA LEU A 202 -0.39 -10.70 -4.33
C LEU A 202 -0.75 -11.75 -5.39
N LYS A 203 -0.71 -13.05 -5.01
CA LYS A 203 -1.10 -14.16 -5.88
C LYS A 203 -2.60 -14.18 -6.16
N VAL A 204 -3.42 -13.95 -5.13
CA VAL A 204 -4.89 -13.94 -5.20
C VAL A 204 -5.38 -12.88 -6.16
N PHE A 205 -4.86 -11.65 -6.08
CA PHE A 205 -5.24 -10.57 -6.98
C PHE A 205 -4.56 -10.63 -8.34
N GLN A 206 -3.56 -11.51 -8.54
CA GLN A 206 -2.82 -11.64 -9.80
C GLN A 206 -2.33 -10.28 -10.32
N ILE A 207 -1.62 -9.56 -9.47
CA ILE A 207 -1.25 -8.15 -9.70
C ILE A 207 -0.51 -7.94 -11.03
N THR A 208 0.34 -8.88 -11.44
CA THR A 208 1.03 -8.84 -12.74
C THR A 208 0.05 -8.78 -13.91
N THR A 209 -0.99 -9.63 -13.89
CA THR A 209 -2.00 -9.65 -14.94
C THR A 209 -2.86 -8.38 -14.93
N ILE A 210 -3.18 -7.85 -13.75
CA ILE A 210 -3.88 -6.57 -13.61
C ILE A 210 -3.06 -5.44 -14.25
N ILE A 211 -1.75 -5.40 -14.00
CA ILE A 211 -0.84 -4.40 -14.58
C ILE A 211 -0.85 -4.47 -16.11
N GLU A 212 -0.71 -5.68 -16.67
CA GLU A 212 -0.72 -5.90 -18.12
C GLU A 212 -2.04 -5.43 -18.75
N GLU A 213 -3.17 -5.80 -18.16
CA GLU A 213 -4.50 -5.41 -18.63
C GLU A 213 -4.71 -3.88 -18.57
N ILE A 214 -4.31 -3.24 -17.47
CA ILE A 214 -4.33 -1.78 -17.35
C ILE A 214 -3.51 -1.15 -18.47
N GLY A 215 -2.26 -1.58 -18.68
CA GLY A 215 -1.38 -1.03 -19.70
C GLY A 215 -1.98 -1.13 -21.11
N VAL A 216 -2.59 -2.27 -21.45
CA VAL A 216 -3.29 -2.48 -22.72
C VAL A 216 -4.46 -1.50 -22.88
N ILE A 217 -5.29 -1.36 -21.84
CA ILE A 217 -6.47 -0.47 -21.89
C ILE A 217 -6.04 0.99 -22.02
N LEU A 218 -5.06 1.44 -21.23
CA LEU A 218 -4.56 2.83 -21.27
C LEU A 218 -4.05 3.20 -22.67
N LYS A 219 -3.28 2.31 -23.30
CA LYS A 219 -2.78 2.49 -24.67
C LYS A 219 -3.94 2.61 -25.68
N GLU A 220 -5.01 1.83 -25.49
CA GLU A 220 -6.20 1.88 -26.36
C GLU A 220 -7.05 3.13 -26.19
N ILE A 221 -6.87 3.91 -25.12
CA ILE A 221 -7.56 5.19 -24.90
C ILE A 221 -6.61 6.41 -24.94
N ASP A 222 -5.42 6.20 -25.50
CA ASP A 222 -4.36 7.19 -25.72
C ASP A 222 -3.89 7.88 -24.43
N VAL A 223 -3.82 7.09 -23.34
CA VAL A 223 -3.24 7.49 -22.05
C VAL A 223 -1.85 6.86 -21.93
N THR A 224 -0.85 7.68 -21.62
CA THR A 224 0.54 7.24 -21.43
C THR A 224 0.85 6.96 -19.97
N LYS A 225 0.18 7.67 -19.04
CA LYS A 225 0.48 7.56 -17.62
C LYS A 225 -0.79 7.63 -16.76
N LEU A 226 -0.98 6.64 -15.90
CA LEU A 226 -1.92 6.64 -14.78
C LEU A 226 -1.21 7.19 -13.53
N VAL A 227 -1.75 8.27 -12.96
CA VAL A 227 -1.21 8.90 -11.75
C VAL A 227 -2.17 8.65 -10.60
N VAL A 228 -1.81 7.77 -9.68
CA VAL A 228 -2.66 7.39 -8.55
C VAL A 228 -2.35 8.28 -7.35
N PHE A 229 -3.30 9.09 -6.93
CA PHE A 229 -3.19 9.91 -5.73
C PHE A 229 -3.77 9.18 -4.54
N LEU A 230 -2.99 9.03 -3.49
CA LEU A 230 -3.39 8.43 -2.22
C LEU A 230 -3.41 9.54 -1.16
N ASP A 231 -4.58 10.14 -0.94
CA ASP A 231 -4.78 11.13 0.12
C ASP A 231 -5.19 10.46 1.44
N ASP A 232 -4.92 11.14 2.55
CA ASP A 232 -5.12 10.65 3.92
C ASP A 232 -4.52 9.26 4.17
N PHE A 233 -3.45 8.90 3.43
CA PHE A 233 -2.80 7.59 3.50
C PHE A 233 -2.43 7.20 4.93
N SER A 234 -1.91 8.17 5.68
CA SER A 234 -1.50 7.98 7.06
C SER A 234 -2.62 8.00 8.09
N GLU A 235 -3.90 8.02 7.70
CA GLU A 235 -5.04 7.82 8.59
C GLU A 235 -5.46 6.33 8.66
N VAL A 236 -5.01 5.51 7.69
CA VAL A 236 -5.26 4.06 7.66
C VAL A 236 -4.36 3.33 8.69
N GLY A 237 -4.79 2.16 9.17
CA GLY A 237 -3.99 1.34 10.10
C GLY A 237 -2.60 1.00 9.54
N GLU A 238 -1.56 1.05 10.36
CA GLU A 238 -0.16 0.88 9.90
C GLU A 238 0.07 -0.47 9.21
N LYS A 239 -0.48 -1.54 9.78
CA LYS A 239 -0.42 -2.89 9.22
C LYS A 239 -1.06 -2.95 7.82
N THR A 240 -2.26 -2.38 7.68
CA THR A 240 -2.96 -2.31 6.40
C THR A 240 -2.17 -1.51 5.37
N ILE A 241 -1.56 -0.39 5.77
CA ILE A 241 -0.67 0.41 4.92
C ILE A 241 0.51 -0.43 4.44
N LYS A 242 1.21 -1.11 5.35
CA LYS A 242 2.37 -1.94 5.01
C LYS A 242 2.00 -3.04 4.02
N ASN A 243 0.90 -3.73 4.28
CA ASN A 243 0.43 -4.78 3.39
C ASN A 243 0.01 -4.23 2.01
N PHE A 244 -0.72 -3.11 1.97
CA PHE A 244 -1.07 -2.45 0.71
C PHE A 244 0.16 -2.04 -0.09
N VAL A 245 1.18 -1.49 0.57
CA VAL A 245 2.44 -1.12 -0.09
C VAL A 245 3.12 -2.34 -0.69
N ASN A 246 3.16 -3.46 0.03
CA ASN A 246 3.82 -4.68 -0.45
C ASN A 246 3.05 -5.38 -1.58
N VAL A 247 1.71 -5.35 -1.54
CA VAL A 247 0.87 -6.10 -2.49
C VAL A 247 0.53 -5.26 -3.72
N VAL A 248 0.35 -3.95 -3.57
CA VAL A 248 -0.16 -3.08 -4.64
C VAL A 248 0.86 -2.03 -5.00
N LEU A 249 1.22 -1.14 -4.07
CA LEU A 249 2.00 0.06 -4.41
C LEU A 249 3.37 -0.31 -5.01
N SER A 250 4.14 -1.16 -4.32
CA SER A 250 5.48 -1.55 -4.77
C SER A 250 5.46 -2.35 -6.07
N PRO A 251 4.61 -3.39 -6.22
CA PRO A 251 4.50 -4.10 -7.49
C PRO A 251 4.08 -3.21 -8.67
N LEU A 252 3.05 -2.36 -8.50
CA LEU A 252 2.60 -1.46 -9.56
C LEU A 252 3.69 -0.43 -9.87
N ASN A 253 4.37 0.12 -8.87
CA ASN A 253 5.47 1.05 -9.10
C ASN A 253 6.64 0.38 -9.84
N ASN A 254 7.05 -0.82 -9.42
CA ASN A 254 8.26 -1.44 -9.94
C ASN A 254 8.05 -2.06 -11.32
N TRP A 255 6.90 -2.70 -11.57
CA TRP A 255 6.63 -3.41 -12.82
C TRP A 255 5.90 -2.57 -13.86
N ALA A 256 5.26 -1.48 -13.43
CA ALA A 256 4.51 -0.58 -14.31
C ALA A 256 5.04 0.86 -14.27
N ASN A 257 6.28 1.10 -13.81
CA ASN A 257 6.83 2.45 -13.63
C ASN A 257 6.71 3.32 -14.88
N ASP A 258 6.74 2.72 -16.07
CA ASP A 258 6.65 3.46 -17.34
C ASP A 258 5.26 4.10 -17.55
N PHE A 259 4.19 3.51 -17.01
CA PHE A 259 2.81 3.97 -17.23
C PHE A 259 1.97 4.11 -15.95
N ILE A 260 2.49 3.80 -14.76
CA ILE A 260 1.84 4.03 -13.46
C ILE A 260 2.83 4.73 -12.53
N CYS A 261 2.38 5.77 -11.82
CA CYS A 261 3.09 6.30 -10.67
C CYS A 261 2.12 6.71 -9.55
N PHE A 262 2.64 6.83 -8.32
CA PHE A 262 1.86 7.18 -7.14
C PHE A 262 2.23 8.56 -6.60
N LYS A 263 1.25 9.29 -6.10
CA LYS A 263 1.43 10.53 -5.34
C LYS A 263 0.79 10.33 -3.97
N VAL A 264 1.60 10.11 -2.94
CA VAL A 264 1.15 9.64 -1.62
C VAL A 264 1.28 10.77 -0.61
N ALA A 265 0.17 11.20 0.01
CA ALA A 265 0.20 12.14 1.13
C ALA A 265 0.32 11.39 2.46
N ALA A 266 1.43 11.60 3.16
CA ALA A 266 1.73 10.86 4.38
C ALA A 266 2.24 11.74 5.53
N TYR A 267 2.09 11.26 6.76
CA TYR A 267 2.73 11.82 7.94
C TYR A 267 4.17 11.28 8.07
N PRO A 268 5.13 12.07 8.59
CA PRO A 268 6.55 11.69 8.64
C PRO A 268 6.84 10.29 9.20
N ASN A 269 6.14 9.88 10.25
CA ASN A 269 6.35 8.59 10.93
C ASN A 269 5.38 7.50 10.47
N ARG A 270 4.67 7.71 9.36
CA ARG A 270 3.60 6.83 8.84
C ARG A 270 3.85 6.50 7.37
N VAL A 271 5.13 6.40 7.00
CA VAL A 271 5.59 6.07 5.64
C VAL A 271 6.29 4.73 5.67
N TYR A 272 5.93 3.87 4.72
CA TYR A 272 6.60 2.61 4.47
C TYR A 272 6.73 2.45 2.95
N TYR A 273 7.95 2.20 2.48
CA TYR A 273 8.26 2.19 1.05
C TYR A 273 8.23 0.78 0.42
N GLY A 274 8.17 -0.27 1.25
CA GLY A 274 8.25 -1.66 0.77
C GLY A 274 9.53 -1.92 -0.01
N ASP A 275 9.43 -2.75 -1.05
CA ASP A 275 10.53 -3.13 -1.95
C ASP A 275 10.67 -2.16 -3.15
N ILE A 276 10.22 -0.91 -3.00
CA ILE A 276 10.45 0.11 -4.02
C ILE A 276 11.90 0.56 -3.93
N ASP A 277 12.56 0.60 -5.09
CA ASP A 277 13.89 1.20 -5.20
C ASP A 277 13.83 2.67 -4.75
N VAL A 278 14.52 2.99 -3.65
CA VAL A 278 14.53 4.33 -3.04
C VAL A 278 15.00 5.40 -4.05
N GLY A 279 15.86 5.03 -5.01
CA GLY A 279 16.29 5.95 -6.07
C GLY A 279 15.19 6.32 -7.08
N LYS A 280 14.07 5.60 -7.09
CA LYS A 280 12.89 5.86 -7.93
C LYS A 280 11.78 6.60 -7.20
N ILE A 281 12.01 6.97 -5.94
CA ILE A 281 11.05 7.67 -5.10
C ILE A 281 11.49 9.13 -4.94
N ASP A 282 10.61 10.05 -5.30
CA ASP A 282 10.75 11.45 -4.93
C ASP A 282 10.15 11.67 -3.53
N ILE A 283 10.87 12.34 -2.64
CA ILE A 283 10.34 12.74 -1.34
C ILE A 283 10.24 14.26 -1.28
N VAL A 284 9.06 14.76 -0.91
CA VAL A 284 8.81 16.18 -0.72
C VAL A 284 8.32 16.39 0.71
N ASP A 285 9.16 16.97 1.55
CA ASP A 285 8.81 17.34 2.93
C ASP A 285 8.15 18.73 2.95
N LEU A 286 7.04 18.85 3.67
CA LEU A 286 6.27 20.08 3.85
C LEU A 286 6.44 20.67 5.26
N ASP A 287 7.10 19.97 6.18
CA ASP A 287 7.38 20.52 7.49
C ASP A 287 8.48 21.59 7.37
N PHE A 288 8.08 22.84 7.62
CA PHE A 288 8.98 24.00 7.68
C PHE A 288 10.22 23.74 8.55
N TYR A 289 10.07 23.06 9.68
CA TYR A 289 11.21 22.73 10.53
C TYR A 289 12.25 21.86 9.81
N ASN A 290 11.85 20.86 9.02
CA ASN A 290 12.79 20.00 8.30
C ASN A 290 13.35 20.68 7.05
N LEU A 291 12.52 21.47 6.35
CA LEU A 291 12.93 22.25 5.18
C LEU A 291 13.95 23.33 5.53
N TYR A 292 13.82 23.94 6.71
CA TYR A 292 14.61 25.11 7.09
C TYR A 292 15.61 24.89 8.23
N SER A 293 15.52 23.81 9.01
CA SER A 293 16.56 23.48 10.02
C SER A 293 17.93 23.16 9.41
N ARG A 294 17.99 22.91 8.10
CA ARG A 294 19.23 22.76 7.34
C ARG A 294 19.86 24.09 6.92
N TYR A 295 19.15 25.20 7.08
CA TYR A 295 19.61 26.53 6.71
C TYR A 295 19.82 27.40 7.96
N ASP A 296 20.76 28.33 7.87
CA ASP A 296 21.05 29.24 8.97
C ASP A 296 19.88 30.20 9.21
N LYS A 297 19.77 30.75 10.42
CA LYS A 297 18.58 31.51 10.90
C LYS A 297 18.18 32.66 9.98
N SER A 298 19.16 33.30 9.32
CA SER A 298 18.96 34.40 8.36
C SER A 298 18.28 33.95 7.06
N THR A 299 18.56 32.73 6.59
CA THR A 299 17.93 32.17 5.39
C THR A 299 16.49 31.72 5.67
N MET A 300 16.25 31.26 6.91
CA MET A 300 14.92 30.96 7.45
C MET A 300 13.97 32.17 7.36
N GLU A 301 14.46 33.33 7.80
CA GLU A 301 13.69 34.57 7.82
C GLU A 301 13.38 35.05 6.39
N SER A 302 14.37 35.01 5.49
CA SER A 302 14.19 35.42 4.09
C SER A 302 13.13 34.58 3.36
N LEU A 303 13.16 33.26 3.50
CA LEU A 303 12.26 32.36 2.78
C LEU A 303 10.82 32.37 3.35
N SER A 304 10.68 32.70 4.64
CA SER A 304 9.37 32.91 5.28
C SER A 304 8.69 34.20 4.80
N VAL A 305 9.48 35.25 4.52
CA VAL A 305 8.98 36.51 3.95
C VAL A 305 8.53 36.29 2.50
N ASP A 306 9.31 35.62 1.66
CA ASP A 306 8.93 35.31 0.27
C ASP A 306 7.64 34.51 0.17
N PHE A 307 7.41 33.56 1.09
CA PHE A 307 6.16 32.79 1.12
C PHE A 307 4.93 33.67 1.42
N THR A 308 5.08 34.67 2.29
CA THR A 308 3.98 35.60 2.64
C THR A 308 3.61 36.49 1.45
N VAL A 309 4.57 36.78 0.56
CA VAL A 309 4.34 37.55 -0.67
C VAL A 309 3.69 36.69 -1.77
N MET A 310 3.91 35.37 -1.78
CA MET A 310 3.29 34.44 -2.74
C MET A 310 1.86 34.01 -2.40
N THR A 311 1.41 34.21 -1.15
CA THR A 311 -0.01 34.10 -0.82
C THR A 311 -0.76 35.34 -1.29
N PRO A 312 -1.74 35.23 -2.21
CA PRO A 312 -2.59 36.36 -2.52
C PRO A 312 -3.41 36.67 -1.27
N THR A 313 -3.21 37.85 -0.69
CA THR A 313 -4.21 38.46 0.18
C THR A 313 -5.50 38.58 -0.61
N TYR A 314 -6.55 37.89 -0.14
CA TYR A 314 -7.92 38.07 -0.63
C TYR A 314 -8.37 39.52 -0.54
#